data_AF-A0A7V4T6J2-F1
#
_entry.id   AF-A0A7V4T6J2-F1
#
_cell.length_a   1.000
_cell.length_b   1.000
_cell.length_c   1.000
_cell.angle_alpha   90.00
_cell.angle_beta   90.00
_cell.angle_gamma   90.00
#
_symmetry.space_group_name_H-M   'P 1'
#
loop_
_entity.id
_entity.type
_entity.pdbx_description
1 polymer ?
#
loop_
_entity_poly.entity_id
_entity_poly.type
_entity_poly.pdbx_seq_one_letter_code
_entity_poly.pdbx_strand_id
1 'polypeptide(L)'
;VRPLPDYSNDVPFSGLIGKFNIYSKLEDEKIKTGDSATLSVTVEGTGNIMDASLPEINLPEGFKVYRDNPDEDIRIGEQGYFGKKTFRLAIVPVKEGTYKIEPLRFCYFDISTGKYKTVSTGPLSLTVGPSQEKSVFKVFKAETAEKELNFKKKKVEFTGHDILPLKEDPSIIKNQKDLSLRSYVIFLLIPVFFYLMVKGGTALTKKYDDPSSLMAQKADKALKRAQKMDIFSDGFLSLLYKALVSAVFSKAGTKGESLTYVEAEKILRFNGCSDETAKQAAELLKKIESARYSGTGSETDMRKRLFAETKKLVRSLS
;
A
#
# COMPACT_ATOMS: atom_id res chain seq x y z
N VAL A 1 -1.54 -32.54 -10.23
CA VAL A 1 -1.31 -31.60 -11.35
C VAL A 1 -1.13 -32.43 -12.60
N ARG A 2 -1.82 -32.11 -13.71
CA ARG A 2 -1.64 -32.82 -14.99
C ARG A 2 -0.44 -32.22 -15.73
N PRO A 3 0.56 -33.00 -16.15
CA PRO A 3 1.67 -32.47 -16.94
C PRO A 3 1.16 -31.96 -18.30
N LEU A 4 1.89 -31.00 -18.88
CA LEU A 4 1.64 -30.61 -20.27
C LEU A 4 2.05 -31.75 -21.21
N PRO A 5 1.38 -31.92 -22.37
CA PRO A 5 1.81 -32.89 -23.38
C PRO A 5 3.21 -32.56 -23.91
N ASP A 6 3.89 -33.54 -24.48
CA ASP A 6 5.18 -33.30 -25.14
C ASP A 6 5.01 -32.30 -26.31
N TYR A 7 6.00 -31.40 -26.46
CA TYR A 7 5.99 -30.34 -27.46
C TYR A 7 7.10 -30.56 -28.50
N SER A 8 6.74 -30.59 -29.79
CA SER A 8 7.68 -30.89 -30.88
C SER A 8 7.45 -30.06 -32.16
N ASN A 9 6.95 -28.82 -32.04
CA ASN A 9 6.70 -27.96 -33.21
C ASN A 9 7.86 -26.99 -33.49
N ASP A 10 7.94 -26.50 -34.73
CA ASP A 10 8.99 -25.58 -35.20
C ASP A 10 9.00 -24.20 -34.52
N VAL A 11 7.86 -23.76 -33.98
CA VAL A 11 7.78 -22.51 -33.23
C VAL A 11 8.07 -22.81 -31.76
N PRO A 12 8.99 -22.13 -31.07
CA PRO A 12 9.21 -22.38 -29.66
C PRO A 12 7.94 -22.16 -28.81
N PHE A 13 7.70 -23.03 -27.83
CA PHE A 13 6.63 -22.82 -26.86
C PHE A 13 6.98 -21.65 -25.94
N SER A 14 6.09 -20.66 -25.85
CA SER A 14 6.34 -19.43 -25.08
C SER A 14 6.29 -19.59 -23.56
N GLY A 15 5.78 -20.72 -23.05
CA GLY A 15 5.46 -20.87 -21.63
C GLY A 15 4.07 -20.34 -21.24
N LEU A 16 3.32 -19.73 -22.18
CA LEU A 16 1.98 -19.23 -21.90
C LEU A 16 0.90 -20.32 -21.93
N ILE A 17 0.01 -20.29 -20.94
CA ILE A 17 -1.08 -21.22 -20.69
C ILE A 17 -2.36 -20.41 -20.51
N GLY A 18 -3.34 -20.59 -21.41
CA GLY A 18 -4.56 -19.77 -21.44
C GLY A 18 -5.07 -19.54 -22.85
N LYS A 19 -5.54 -18.33 -23.15
CA LYS A 19 -6.02 -17.94 -24.49
C LYS A 19 -5.44 -16.59 -24.86
N PHE A 20 -4.66 -16.56 -25.94
CA PHE A 20 -3.88 -15.40 -26.33
C PHE A 20 -3.99 -15.09 -27.82
N ASN A 21 -3.85 -13.81 -28.13
CA ASN A 21 -3.67 -13.25 -29.47
C ASN A 21 -2.41 -12.37 -29.50
N ILE A 22 -1.87 -12.17 -30.70
CA ILE A 22 -0.70 -11.33 -30.94
C ILE A 22 -0.98 -10.35 -32.08
N TYR A 23 -0.52 -9.12 -31.91
CA TYR A 23 -0.61 -8.05 -32.92
C TYR A 23 0.74 -7.37 -33.05
N SER A 24 1.04 -6.87 -34.25
CA SER A 24 2.20 -6.03 -34.50
C SER A 24 1.80 -4.81 -35.31
N LYS A 25 2.40 -3.67 -34.99
CA LYS A 25 2.18 -2.41 -35.72
C LYS A 25 3.49 -1.64 -35.82
N LEU A 26 3.71 -1.04 -36.98
CA LEU A 26 4.76 -0.04 -37.18
C LEU A 26 4.13 1.35 -37.04
N GLU A 27 4.76 2.26 -36.29
CA GLU A 27 4.27 3.64 -36.18
C GLU A 27 4.49 4.42 -37.47
N ASP A 28 5.67 4.23 -38.10
CA ASP A 28 6.05 4.87 -39.35
C ASP A 28 6.47 3.84 -40.40
N GLU A 29 5.69 3.71 -41.48
CA GLU A 29 5.99 2.80 -42.61
C GLU A 29 7.00 3.35 -43.61
N LYS A 30 7.35 4.64 -43.49
CA LYS A 30 8.29 5.35 -44.36
C LYS A 30 9.23 6.19 -43.52
N ILE A 31 10.50 5.81 -43.49
CA ILE A 31 11.56 6.53 -42.75
C ILE A 31 12.77 6.74 -43.65
N LYS A 32 13.77 7.49 -43.20
CA LYS A 32 15.06 7.61 -43.90
C LYS A 32 16.12 6.78 -43.20
N THR A 33 17.22 6.53 -43.91
CA THR A 33 18.39 5.87 -43.33
C THR A 33 18.91 6.69 -42.14
N GLY A 34 19.07 6.04 -40.99
CA GLY A 34 19.47 6.67 -39.73
C GLY A 34 18.33 7.15 -38.83
N ASP A 35 17.10 7.28 -39.36
CA ASP A 35 15.91 7.60 -38.57
C ASP A 35 15.39 6.35 -37.84
N SER A 36 14.68 6.51 -36.73
CA SER A 36 14.06 5.40 -36.00
C SER A 36 12.58 5.24 -36.35
N ALA A 37 12.13 4.00 -36.57
CA ALA A 37 10.71 3.64 -36.52
C ALA A 37 10.43 2.80 -35.27
N THR A 38 9.24 2.97 -34.68
CA THR A 38 8.81 2.13 -33.56
C THR A 38 8.00 0.94 -34.06
N LEU A 39 8.46 -0.27 -33.75
CA LEU A 39 7.71 -1.51 -33.89
C LEU A 39 7.08 -1.87 -32.54
N SER A 40 5.75 -1.85 -32.48
CA SER A 40 4.97 -2.28 -31.32
C SER A 40 4.45 -3.70 -31.52
N VAL A 41 4.73 -4.60 -30.59
CA VAL A 41 4.21 -5.97 -30.56
C VAL A 41 3.37 -6.14 -29.30
N THR A 42 2.08 -6.45 -29.46
CA THR A 42 1.14 -6.60 -28.35
C THR A 42 0.70 -8.05 -28.23
N VAL A 43 0.87 -8.63 -27.04
CA VAL A 43 0.26 -9.92 -26.66
C VAL A 43 -0.91 -9.62 -25.74
N GLU A 44 -2.11 -10.10 -26.06
CA GLU A 44 -3.30 -9.92 -25.23
C GLU A 44 -3.99 -11.26 -24.98
N GLY A 45 -4.63 -11.40 -23.82
CA GLY A 45 -5.35 -12.63 -23.51
C GLY A 45 -5.68 -12.84 -22.04
N THR A 46 -6.05 -14.08 -21.74
CA THR A 46 -6.35 -14.58 -20.39
C THR A 46 -5.42 -15.76 -20.07
N GLY A 47 -5.00 -15.89 -18.81
CA GLY A 47 -4.01 -16.88 -18.37
C GLY A 47 -2.80 -16.23 -17.71
N ASN A 48 -1.63 -16.86 -17.74
CA ASN A 48 -0.39 -16.31 -17.17
C ASN A 48 0.25 -15.20 -18.03
N ILE A 49 -0.53 -14.19 -18.43
CA ILE A 49 -0.08 -13.07 -19.30
C ILE A 49 1.14 -12.31 -18.76
N MET A 50 1.38 -12.35 -17.44
CA MET A 50 2.57 -11.74 -16.80
C MET A 50 3.89 -12.34 -17.32
N ASP A 51 3.87 -13.64 -17.67
CA ASP A 51 5.03 -14.37 -18.16
C ASP A 51 5.28 -14.14 -19.67
N ALA A 52 4.44 -13.34 -20.34
CA ALA A 52 4.58 -13.12 -21.76
C ALA A 52 5.92 -12.43 -22.07
N SER A 53 6.63 -13.01 -23.03
CA SER A 53 7.90 -12.53 -23.54
C SER A 53 7.77 -12.15 -25.02
N LEU A 54 8.67 -11.29 -25.49
CA LEU A 54 8.71 -10.90 -26.88
C LEU A 54 9.13 -12.11 -27.74
N PRO A 55 8.33 -12.52 -28.75
CA PRO A 55 8.74 -13.57 -29.68
C PRO A 55 10.01 -13.18 -30.44
N GLU A 56 10.73 -14.17 -30.96
CA GLU A 56 11.91 -13.90 -31.77
C GLU A 56 11.53 -13.08 -33.02
N ILE A 57 12.20 -11.94 -33.19
CA ILE A 57 12.03 -11.05 -34.33
C ILE A 57 13.22 -11.25 -35.26
N ASN A 58 12.95 -11.82 -36.44
CA ASN A 58 13.93 -11.93 -37.51
C ASN A 58 13.83 -10.71 -38.41
N LEU A 59 14.65 -9.69 -38.13
CA LEU A 59 14.82 -8.55 -39.03
C LEU A 59 15.89 -8.86 -40.09
N PRO A 60 15.72 -8.37 -41.33
CA PRO A 60 16.76 -8.47 -42.35
C PRO A 60 18.04 -7.73 -41.93
N GLU A 61 19.18 -8.07 -42.55
CA GLU A 61 20.45 -7.40 -42.25
C GLU A 61 20.36 -5.88 -42.47
N GLY A 62 21.02 -5.13 -41.58
CA GLY A 62 21.10 -3.68 -41.68
C GLY A 62 20.13 -2.92 -40.78
N PHE A 63 19.63 -3.53 -39.70
CA PHE A 63 18.90 -2.84 -38.65
C PHE A 63 19.67 -2.85 -37.33
N LYS A 64 19.65 -1.71 -36.63
CA LYS A 64 19.94 -1.65 -35.20
C LYS A 64 18.61 -1.65 -34.44
N VAL A 65 18.52 -2.45 -33.39
CA VAL A 65 17.30 -2.63 -32.61
C VAL A 65 17.56 -2.22 -31.17
N TYR A 66 16.71 -1.33 -30.67
CA TYR A 66 16.71 -0.91 -29.28
C TYR A 66 15.37 -1.32 -28.67
N ARG A 67 15.41 -2.00 -27.53
CA ARG A 67 14.22 -2.51 -26.83
C ARG A 67 13.92 -1.59 -25.65
N ASP A 68 12.68 -1.18 -25.53
CA ASP A 68 12.18 -0.50 -24.33
C ASP A 68 11.64 -1.51 -23.32
N ASN A 69 11.38 -1.02 -22.10
CA ASN A 69 10.62 -1.79 -21.13
C ASN A 69 9.18 -2.01 -21.63
N PRO A 70 8.62 -3.21 -21.44
CA PRO A 70 7.26 -3.49 -21.88
C PRO A 70 6.23 -2.72 -21.05
N ASP A 71 5.17 -2.24 -21.70
CA ASP A 71 4.00 -1.70 -21.03
C ASP A 71 3.02 -2.82 -20.70
N GLU A 72 2.54 -2.85 -19.46
CA GLU A 72 1.65 -3.90 -18.96
C GLU A 72 0.33 -3.28 -18.48
N ASP A 73 -0.80 -3.74 -19.04
CA ASP A 73 -2.15 -3.50 -18.53
C ASP A 73 -2.76 -4.86 -18.19
N ILE A 74 -2.47 -5.33 -16.97
CA ILE A 74 -2.84 -6.65 -16.47
C ILE A 74 -3.76 -6.49 -15.26
N ARG A 75 -4.85 -7.25 -15.26
CA ARG A 75 -5.88 -7.25 -14.22
C ARG A 75 -6.19 -8.66 -13.75
N ILE A 76 -6.77 -8.76 -12.56
CA ILE A 76 -7.20 -10.01 -11.95
C ILE A 76 -8.72 -10.02 -11.90
N GLY A 77 -9.33 -11.06 -12.47
CA GLY A 77 -10.78 -11.31 -12.41
C GLY A 77 -11.08 -12.68 -11.82
N GLU A 78 -12.36 -13.08 -11.83
CA GLU A 78 -12.82 -14.36 -11.27
C GLU A 78 -12.20 -15.58 -11.97
N GLN A 79 -11.81 -15.44 -13.24
CA GLN A 79 -11.21 -16.50 -14.05
C GLN A 79 -9.66 -16.42 -14.10
N GLY A 80 -9.06 -15.57 -13.26
CA GLY A 80 -7.61 -15.37 -13.19
C GLY A 80 -7.14 -14.08 -13.88
N TYR A 81 -5.86 -14.07 -14.26
CA TYR A 81 -5.23 -12.91 -14.88
C TYR A 81 -5.67 -12.73 -16.33
N PHE A 82 -5.87 -11.47 -16.72
CA PHE A 82 -6.18 -11.08 -18.08
C PHE A 82 -5.62 -9.69 -18.39
N GLY A 83 -5.40 -9.39 -19.66
CA GLY A 83 -4.92 -8.08 -20.08
C GLY A 83 -4.06 -8.14 -21.32
N LYS A 84 -3.17 -7.15 -21.44
CA LYS A 84 -2.24 -7.02 -22.56
C LYS A 84 -0.85 -6.57 -22.10
N LYS A 85 0.16 -7.05 -22.82
CA LYS A 85 1.58 -6.68 -22.66
C LYS A 85 2.12 -6.20 -24.00
N THR A 86 2.64 -4.98 -24.03
CA THR A 86 3.10 -4.31 -25.26
C THR A 86 4.61 -4.13 -25.20
N PHE A 87 5.30 -4.71 -26.17
CA PHE A 87 6.74 -4.56 -26.36
C PHE A 87 6.98 -3.51 -27.44
N ARG A 88 7.75 -2.46 -27.12
CA ARG A 88 8.18 -1.46 -28.10
C ARG A 88 9.64 -1.64 -28.46
N LEU A 89 9.92 -1.59 -29.76
CA LEU A 89 11.27 -1.67 -30.30
C LEU A 89 11.50 -0.48 -31.24
N ALA A 90 12.54 0.31 -30.99
CA ALA A 90 13.03 1.27 -31.96
C ALA A 90 13.96 0.54 -32.95
N ILE A 91 13.57 0.51 -34.23
CA ILE A 91 14.35 -0.06 -35.32
C ILE A 91 14.96 1.05 -36.16
N VAL A 92 16.28 1.01 -36.34
CA VAL A 92 17.05 2.02 -37.08
C VAL A 92 17.73 1.35 -38.28
N PRO A 93 17.30 1.63 -39.52
CA PRO A 93 17.92 1.08 -40.72
C PRO A 93 19.23 1.81 -41.03
N VAL A 94 20.25 1.04 -41.42
CA VAL A 94 21.55 1.56 -41.86
C VAL A 94 21.72 1.60 -43.39
N LYS A 95 20.74 1.08 -44.14
CA LYS A 95 20.72 1.08 -45.60
C LYS A 95 19.32 1.46 -46.10
N GLU A 96 19.28 2.11 -47.25
CA GLU A 96 18.04 2.38 -47.98
C GLU A 96 17.49 1.11 -48.63
N GLY A 97 16.17 1.05 -48.81
CA GLY A 97 15.49 -0.08 -49.40
C GLY A 97 14.10 -0.32 -48.82
N THR A 98 13.39 -1.27 -49.42
CA THR A 98 12.10 -1.75 -48.90
C THR A 98 12.33 -3.05 -48.17
N TYR A 99 12.03 -3.06 -46.87
CA TYR A 99 12.20 -4.20 -46.00
C TYR A 99 10.85 -4.79 -45.63
N LYS A 100 10.75 -6.12 -45.74
CA LYS A 100 9.60 -6.88 -45.27
C LYS A 100 9.94 -7.49 -43.92
N ILE A 101 9.11 -7.21 -42.93
CA ILE A 101 9.18 -7.82 -41.60
C ILE A 101 8.24 -9.02 -41.63
N GLU A 102 8.81 -10.21 -41.45
CA GLU A 102 8.04 -11.45 -41.50
C GLU A 102 7.09 -11.57 -40.30
N PRO A 103 5.95 -12.28 -40.46
CA PRO A 103 5.01 -12.54 -39.38
C PRO A 103 5.69 -13.12 -38.13
N LEU A 104 5.44 -12.49 -36.99
CA LEU A 104 5.88 -13.01 -35.71
C LEU A 104 4.99 -14.17 -35.32
N ARG A 105 5.58 -15.34 -35.08
CA ARG A 105 4.85 -16.55 -34.66
C ARG A 105 5.00 -16.72 -33.16
N PHE A 106 3.90 -17.11 -32.53
CA PHE A 106 3.80 -17.22 -31.09
C PHE A 106 2.96 -18.45 -30.73
N CYS A 107 3.51 -19.36 -29.91
CA CYS A 107 2.82 -20.60 -29.52
C CYS A 107 2.51 -20.63 -28.01
N TYR A 108 1.26 -20.97 -27.67
CA TYR A 108 0.76 -21.10 -26.29
C TYR A 108 -0.05 -22.39 -26.10
N PHE A 109 -0.30 -22.78 -24.85
CA PHE A 109 -1.14 -23.93 -24.53
C PHE A 109 -2.58 -23.49 -24.20
N ASP A 110 -3.55 -23.91 -25.01
CA ASP A 110 -4.96 -23.61 -24.81
C ASP A 110 -5.62 -24.64 -23.91
N ILE A 111 -5.99 -24.20 -22.69
CA ILE A 111 -6.61 -25.05 -21.66
C ILE A 111 -7.96 -25.61 -22.12
N SER A 112 -8.74 -24.83 -22.87
CA SER A 112 -10.09 -25.21 -23.32
C SER A 112 -10.06 -26.34 -24.34
N THR A 113 -9.05 -26.35 -25.20
CA THR A 113 -8.87 -27.38 -26.23
C THR A 113 -7.87 -28.47 -25.82
N GLY A 114 -7.11 -28.25 -24.76
CA GLY A 114 -6.04 -29.14 -24.30
C GLY A 114 -4.88 -29.28 -25.30
N LYS A 115 -4.67 -28.28 -26.18
CA LYS A 115 -3.74 -28.34 -27.30
C LYS A 115 -2.89 -27.07 -27.38
N TYR A 116 -1.69 -27.22 -27.94
CA TYR A 116 -0.86 -26.09 -28.33
C TYR A 116 -1.47 -25.37 -29.54
N LYS A 117 -1.49 -24.04 -29.49
CA LYS A 117 -1.95 -23.18 -30.58
C LYS A 117 -0.88 -22.17 -30.94
N THR A 118 -0.62 -22.05 -32.23
CA THR A 118 0.25 -21.02 -32.81
C THR A 118 -0.61 -19.92 -33.42
N VAL A 119 -0.37 -18.69 -33.01
CA VAL A 119 -0.92 -17.48 -33.64
C VAL A 119 0.21 -16.69 -34.27
N SER A 120 -0.12 -15.88 -35.28
CA SER A 120 0.86 -15.08 -36.00
C SER A 120 0.35 -13.68 -36.26
N THR A 121 1.25 -12.71 -36.28
CA THR A 121 0.92 -11.35 -36.73
C THR A 121 0.80 -11.28 -38.25
N GLY A 122 0.34 -10.14 -38.77
CA GLY A 122 0.43 -9.84 -40.20
C GLY A 122 1.87 -9.45 -40.61
N PRO A 123 2.25 -9.64 -41.88
CA PRO A 123 3.50 -9.11 -42.40
C PRO A 123 3.48 -7.57 -42.39
N LEU A 124 4.61 -6.94 -42.10
CA LEU A 124 4.76 -5.48 -42.14
C LEU A 124 5.78 -5.10 -43.21
N SER A 125 5.61 -3.93 -43.82
CA SER A 125 6.55 -3.40 -44.82
C SER A 125 7.05 -2.03 -44.39
N LEU A 126 8.35 -1.82 -44.48
CA LEU A 126 9.02 -0.58 -44.14
C LEU A 126 9.82 -0.07 -45.34
N THR A 127 9.56 1.15 -45.77
CA THR A 127 10.29 1.79 -46.87
C THR A 127 11.29 2.78 -46.29
N VAL A 128 12.57 2.58 -46.60
CA VAL A 128 13.68 3.40 -46.12
C VAL A 128 14.26 4.20 -47.27
N GLY A 129 14.14 5.52 -47.19
CA GLY A 129 14.73 6.47 -48.14
C GLY A 129 16.18 6.87 -47.81
N PRO A 130 16.83 7.63 -48.70
CA PRO A 130 18.16 8.16 -48.47
C PRO A 130 18.17 9.17 -47.30
N SER A 131 19.24 9.18 -46.52
CA SER A 131 19.44 10.17 -45.45
C SER A 131 19.63 11.57 -46.02
N GLN A 132 19.13 12.60 -45.34
CA GLN A 132 19.36 14.01 -45.76
C GLN A 132 20.74 14.53 -45.38
N GLU A 133 21.47 13.84 -44.52
CA GLU A 133 22.87 14.15 -44.21
C GLU A 133 23.79 13.04 -44.73
N LYS A 134 24.68 13.38 -45.67
CA LYS A 134 25.82 12.54 -46.03
C LYS A 134 26.79 12.45 -44.85
N SER A 135 26.48 11.65 -43.83
CA SER A 135 27.48 11.20 -42.88
C SER A 135 28.18 9.97 -43.47
N VAL A 136 29.42 10.17 -43.88
CA VAL A 136 30.28 9.11 -44.40
C VAL A 136 30.57 8.14 -43.26
N PHE A 137 29.88 7.00 -43.22
CA PHE A 137 30.32 5.87 -42.41
C PHE A 137 31.63 5.33 -43.00
N LYS A 138 32.77 5.80 -42.49
CA LYS A 138 34.06 5.14 -42.71
C LYS A 138 34.02 3.77 -42.04
N VAL A 139 33.81 2.74 -42.84
CA VAL A 139 34.12 1.36 -42.48
C VAL A 139 35.63 1.28 -42.24
N PHE A 140 36.04 1.29 -40.97
CA PHE A 140 37.40 0.91 -40.62
C PHE A 140 37.48 -0.62 -40.64
N LYS A 141 38.09 -1.16 -41.69
CA LYS A 141 38.69 -2.51 -41.65
C LYS A 141 39.85 -2.46 -40.66
N ALA A 142 39.81 -3.28 -39.63
CA ALA A 142 40.96 -3.48 -38.74
C ALA A 142 41.96 -4.40 -39.46
N GLU A 143 43.08 -3.84 -39.90
CA GLU A 143 44.30 -4.60 -40.17
C GLU A 143 45.13 -4.68 -38.89
N THR A 144 45.54 -5.91 -38.59
CA THR A 144 46.44 -6.30 -37.51
C THR A 144 47.80 -5.64 -37.67
N ALA A 145 48.20 -4.80 -36.71
CA ALA A 145 49.58 -4.43 -36.50
C ALA A 145 49.82 -4.13 -35.01
N GLU A 146 50.60 -4.99 -34.39
CA GLU A 146 51.14 -4.81 -33.04
C GLU A 146 52.03 -3.57 -33.00
N LYS A 147 51.72 -2.64 -32.09
CA LYS A 147 52.71 -1.75 -31.48
C LYS A 147 52.16 -1.18 -30.18
N GLU A 148 52.76 -1.63 -29.09
CA GLU A 148 52.59 -1.08 -27.75
C GLU A 148 52.96 0.40 -27.74
N LEU A 149 52.01 1.26 -27.35
CA LEU A 149 52.29 2.58 -26.82
C LEU A 149 51.33 2.85 -25.66
N ASN A 150 51.94 2.96 -24.49
CA ASN A 150 51.34 3.22 -23.19
C ASN A 150 50.43 4.46 -23.20
N PHE A 151 49.12 4.23 -23.35
CA PHE A 151 48.13 5.08 -22.69
C PHE A 151 47.64 4.33 -21.45
N LYS A 152 47.96 4.88 -20.28
CA LYS A 152 47.27 4.55 -19.02
C LYS A 152 45.77 4.72 -19.27
N LYS A 153 45.09 3.62 -19.56
CA LYS A 153 43.63 3.55 -19.63
C LYS A 153 43.13 3.93 -18.25
N LYS A 154 42.72 5.20 -18.08
CA LYS A 154 41.80 5.56 -17.02
C LYS A 154 40.53 4.78 -17.35
N LYS A 155 40.34 3.67 -16.63
CA LYS A 155 39.18 2.78 -16.76
C LYS A 155 37.96 3.68 -16.72
N VAL A 156 37.22 3.73 -17.82
CA VAL A 156 35.88 4.31 -17.83
C VAL A 156 35.11 3.57 -16.76
N GLU A 157 34.77 4.25 -15.67
CA GLU A 157 33.82 3.74 -14.70
C GLU A 157 32.47 3.65 -15.41
N PHE A 158 32.02 2.41 -15.61
CA PHE A 158 30.64 2.13 -15.93
C PHE A 158 29.78 2.54 -14.73
N THR A 159 29.29 3.79 -14.70
CA THR A 159 28.18 4.19 -13.83
C THR A 159 26.89 3.71 -14.48
N GLY A 160 26.62 2.41 -14.39
CA GLY A 160 25.41 1.82 -14.95
C GLY A 160 25.50 0.31 -15.20
N HIS A 161 25.91 -0.44 -14.19
CA HIS A 161 25.52 -1.86 -14.10
C HIS A 161 24.27 -1.90 -13.23
N ASP A 162 23.09 -1.74 -13.84
CA ASP A 162 21.80 -1.87 -13.13
C ASP A 162 21.51 -3.33 -12.72
N ILE A 163 22.44 -4.23 -13.03
CA ILE A 163 22.49 -5.59 -12.52
C ILE A 163 23.93 -5.83 -12.07
N LEU A 164 24.13 -5.99 -10.76
CA LEU A 164 25.43 -6.38 -10.21
C LEU A 164 25.84 -7.73 -10.86
N PRO A 165 27.08 -7.89 -11.35
CA PRO A 165 27.53 -9.16 -11.91
C PRO A 165 27.37 -10.27 -10.87
N LEU A 166 26.81 -11.42 -11.28
CA LEU A 166 26.70 -12.57 -10.41
C LEU A 166 28.11 -12.98 -9.97
N LYS A 167 28.25 -13.00 -8.66
CA LYS A 167 29.46 -13.33 -7.94
C LYS A 167 29.54 -14.85 -7.84
N GLU A 168 30.09 -15.49 -8.88
CA GLU A 168 30.15 -16.97 -9.00
C GLU A 168 31.32 -17.61 -8.26
N ASP A 169 32.26 -16.82 -7.73
CA ASP A 169 33.44 -17.32 -7.03
C ASP A 169 33.12 -17.59 -5.53
N PRO A 170 33.41 -18.79 -4.99
CA PRO A 170 33.23 -19.09 -3.57
C PRO A 170 34.06 -18.19 -2.64
N SER A 171 35.15 -17.60 -3.13
CA SER A 171 36.02 -16.67 -2.38
C SER A 171 35.34 -15.34 -2.04
N ILE A 172 34.18 -15.07 -2.62
CA ILE A 172 33.39 -13.87 -2.39
C ILE A 172 32.53 -14.01 -1.12
N ILE A 173 32.38 -15.25 -0.63
CA ILE A 173 31.82 -15.56 0.69
C ILE A 173 32.86 -15.14 1.73
N LYS A 174 32.83 -13.85 2.07
CA LYS A 174 33.55 -13.36 3.25
C LYS A 174 32.79 -13.84 4.47
N ASN A 175 33.49 -14.51 5.38
CA ASN A 175 32.96 -14.82 6.69
C ASN A 175 32.55 -13.49 7.36
N GLN A 176 31.26 -13.20 7.40
CA GLN A 176 30.73 -12.05 8.11
C GLN A 176 30.93 -12.35 9.58
N LYS A 177 31.54 -11.42 10.34
CA LYS A 177 31.87 -11.63 11.76
C LYS A 177 30.71 -12.32 12.46
N ASP A 178 30.97 -13.52 12.98
CA ASP A 178 29.99 -14.26 13.77
C ASP A 178 29.43 -13.35 14.85
N LEU A 179 28.10 -13.25 14.90
CA LEU A 179 27.43 -12.54 15.97
C LEU A 179 27.82 -13.26 17.26
N SER A 180 28.59 -12.57 18.12
CA SER A 180 29.04 -13.17 19.38
C SER A 180 27.83 -13.71 20.15
N LEU A 181 27.99 -14.84 20.86
CA LEU A 181 26.91 -15.44 21.65
C LEU A 181 26.26 -14.42 22.59
N ARG A 182 27.04 -13.48 23.13
CA ARG A 182 26.56 -12.38 23.97
C ARG A 182 25.62 -11.44 23.22
N SER A 183 26.01 -10.95 22.03
CA SER A 183 25.15 -10.09 21.20
C SER A 183 23.88 -10.82 20.77
N TYR A 184 23.97 -12.10 20.40
CA TYR A 184 22.81 -12.92 20.04
C TYR A 184 21.80 -13.00 21.20
N VAL A 185 22.28 -13.31 22.41
CA VAL A 185 21.42 -13.37 23.61
C VAL A 185 20.81 -12.01 23.94
N ILE A 186 21.56 -10.91 23.78
CA ILE A 186 21.01 -9.56 23.99
C ILE A 186 19.85 -9.29 23.02
N PHE A 187 20.03 -9.52 21.72
CA PHE A 187 18.98 -9.30 20.72
C PHE A 187 17.75 -10.17 20.98
N LEU A 188 17.94 -11.40 21.42
CA LEU A 188 16.86 -12.31 21.76
C LEU A 188 16.04 -11.85 22.99
N LEU A 189 16.67 -11.15 23.95
CA LEU A 189 16.00 -10.66 25.16
C LEU A 189 15.30 -9.31 24.99
N ILE A 190 15.59 -8.52 23.96
CA ILE A 190 14.94 -7.22 23.69
C ILE A 190 13.40 -7.32 23.68
N PRO A 191 12.75 -8.23 22.93
CA PRO A 191 11.28 -8.30 22.90
C PRO A 191 10.69 -8.69 24.26
N VAL A 192 11.38 -9.55 25.02
CA VAL A 192 10.96 -9.95 26.37
C VAL A 192 11.04 -8.77 27.33
N PHE A 193 12.14 -8.03 27.29
CA PHE A 193 12.31 -6.84 28.12
C PHE A 193 11.30 -5.75 27.78
N PHE A 194 11.04 -5.52 26.48
CA PHE A 194 10.03 -4.58 26.03
C PHE A 194 8.62 -4.96 26.52
N TYR A 195 8.25 -6.25 26.41
CA TYR A 195 7.00 -6.76 26.94
C TYR A 195 6.89 -6.55 28.46
N LEU A 196 7.94 -6.88 29.21
CA LEU A 196 7.98 -6.68 30.67
C LEU A 196 7.91 -5.21 31.07
N MET A 197 8.55 -4.31 30.29
CA MET A 197 8.49 -2.87 30.50
C MET A 197 7.07 -2.33 30.30
N VAL A 198 6.37 -2.74 29.24
CA VAL A 198 4.97 -2.37 29.00
C VAL A 198 4.06 -2.96 30.08
N LYS A 199 4.25 -4.23 30.44
CA LYS A 199 3.47 -4.89 31.49
C LYS A 199 3.71 -4.24 32.87
N GLY A 200 4.95 -3.85 33.18
CA GLY A 200 5.31 -3.12 34.40
C GLY A 200 4.72 -1.70 34.42
N GLY A 201 4.81 -0.97 33.31
CA GLY A 201 4.22 0.37 33.18
C GLY A 201 2.69 0.35 33.29
N THR A 202 2.04 -0.66 32.71
CA THR A 202 0.59 -0.86 32.87
C THR A 202 0.23 -1.35 34.27
N ALA A 203 1.03 -2.19 34.92
CA ALA A 203 0.81 -2.60 36.31
C ALA A 203 0.92 -1.43 37.30
N LEU A 204 1.85 -0.50 37.06
CA LEU A 204 1.99 0.72 37.88
C LEU A 204 0.84 1.73 37.66
N THR A 205 0.15 1.67 36.51
CA THR A 205 -0.99 2.54 36.19
C THR A 205 -2.35 1.88 36.43
N LYS A 206 -2.41 0.55 36.62
CA LYS A 206 -3.59 -0.25 37.04
C LYS A 206 -3.99 0.02 38.50
N LYS A 207 -4.15 1.28 38.87
CA LYS A 207 -4.60 1.66 40.21
C LYS A 207 -6.12 1.49 40.39
N TYR A 208 -6.86 1.21 39.32
CA TYR A 208 -8.33 1.16 39.32
C TYR A 208 -8.88 0.18 38.25
N ASP A 209 -8.94 -1.11 38.56
CA ASP A 209 -9.69 -2.09 37.74
C ASP A 209 -11.19 -2.12 38.11
N ASP A 210 -11.59 -1.57 39.28
CA ASP A 210 -12.98 -1.48 39.71
C ASP A 210 -13.75 -0.37 38.95
N PRO A 211 -14.81 -0.70 38.17
CA PRO A 211 -15.66 0.26 37.48
C PRO A 211 -16.15 1.43 38.35
N SER A 212 -16.41 1.17 39.64
CA SER A 212 -16.91 2.17 40.59
C SER A 212 -15.92 3.32 40.75
N SER A 213 -14.67 2.98 41.09
CA SER A 213 -13.59 3.95 41.31
C SER A 213 -13.21 4.77 40.06
N LEU A 214 -13.25 4.14 38.88
CA LEU A 214 -13.01 4.81 37.61
C LEU A 214 -14.08 5.88 37.32
N MET A 215 -15.35 5.55 37.60
CA MET A 215 -16.47 6.45 37.40
C MET A 215 -16.50 7.58 38.44
N ALA A 216 -16.14 7.31 39.71
CA ALA A 216 -15.91 8.36 40.72
C ALA A 216 -14.85 9.36 40.26
N GLN A 217 -13.70 8.86 39.76
CA GLN A 217 -12.63 9.72 39.26
C GLN A 217 -13.07 10.52 38.02
N LYS A 218 -13.87 9.92 37.12
CA LYS A 218 -14.46 10.60 35.95
C LYS A 218 -15.40 11.73 36.40
N ALA A 219 -16.21 11.51 37.43
CA ALA A 219 -17.07 12.52 38.04
C ALA A 219 -16.26 13.69 38.61
N ASP A 220 -15.25 13.39 39.41
CA ASP A 220 -14.35 14.38 40.03
C ASP A 220 -13.57 15.20 38.99
N LYS A 221 -13.07 14.54 37.95
CA LYS A 221 -12.34 15.20 36.85
C LYS A 221 -13.27 16.13 36.06
N ALA A 222 -14.53 15.73 35.83
CA ALA A 222 -15.54 16.57 35.19
C ALA A 222 -15.87 17.80 36.06
N LEU A 223 -16.04 17.63 37.38
CA LEU A 223 -16.26 18.75 38.31
C LEU A 223 -15.07 19.72 38.36
N LYS A 224 -13.83 19.22 38.45
CA LYS A 224 -12.63 20.07 38.45
C LYS A 224 -12.47 20.86 37.16
N ARG A 225 -12.88 20.29 36.03
CA ARG A 225 -12.90 21.00 34.73
C ARG A 225 -14.01 22.04 34.70
N ALA A 226 -15.22 21.71 35.16
CA ALA A 226 -16.33 22.66 35.24
C ALA A 226 -15.99 23.85 36.15
N GLN A 227 -15.29 23.62 37.26
CA GLN A 227 -14.86 24.68 38.17
C GLN A 227 -13.87 25.68 37.53
N LYS A 228 -13.04 25.22 36.60
CA LYS A 228 -12.04 26.06 35.90
C LYS A 228 -12.57 26.68 34.61
N MET A 229 -13.72 26.20 34.15
CA MET A 229 -14.35 26.64 32.91
C MET A 229 -15.22 27.87 33.17
N ASP A 230 -15.30 28.77 32.20
CA ASP A 230 -16.24 29.87 32.28
C ASP A 230 -17.69 29.37 32.31
N ILE A 231 -18.50 30.01 33.16
CA ILE A 231 -19.88 29.58 33.45
C ILE A 231 -20.75 29.68 32.19
N PHE A 232 -20.42 30.59 31.26
CA PHE A 232 -21.18 30.79 30.03
C PHE A 232 -20.78 29.86 28.89
N SER A 233 -19.64 29.18 29.00
CA SER A 233 -19.17 28.25 27.97
C SER A 233 -20.21 27.17 27.65
N ASP A 234 -20.40 26.90 26.35
CA ASP A 234 -21.31 25.86 25.84
C ASP A 234 -21.02 24.47 26.46
N GLY A 235 -19.78 24.24 26.89
CA GLY A 235 -19.34 23.00 27.53
C GLY A 235 -19.68 22.87 29.01
N PHE A 236 -20.05 23.95 29.71
CA PHE A 236 -20.19 23.95 31.17
C PHE A 236 -21.29 23.01 31.66
N LEU A 237 -22.52 23.15 31.13
CA LEU A 237 -23.65 22.28 31.49
C LEU A 237 -23.40 20.83 31.08
N SER A 238 -22.70 20.62 29.96
CA SER A 238 -22.30 19.28 29.51
C SER A 238 -21.33 18.60 30.49
N LEU A 239 -20.44 19.36 31.12
CA LEU A 239 -19.55 18.85 32.17
C LEU A 239 -20.29 18.55 33.48
N LEU A 240 -21.31 19.35 33.85
CA LEU A 240 -22.16 19.05 35.02
C LEU A 240 -22.95 17.76 34.83
N TYR A 241 -23.57 17.60 33.66
CA TYR A 241 -24.25 16.37 33.28
C TYR A 241 -23.30 15.16 33.37
N LYS A 242 -22.12 15.27 32.76
CA LYS A 242 -21.11 14.20 32.78
C LYS A 242 -20.64 13.87 34.19
N ALA A 243 -20.49 14.87 35.06
CA ALA A 243 -20.11 14.67 36.45
C ALA A 243 -21.18 13.88 37.20
N LEU A 244 -22.45 14.27 37.07
CA LEU A 244 -23.56 13.63 37.75
C LEU A 244 -23.80 12.20 37.26
N VAL A 245 -23.81 11.97 35.95
CA VAL A 245 -23.97 10.64 35.35
C VAL A 245 -22.83 9.71 35.78
N SER A 246 -21.59 10.20 35.77
CA SER A 246 -20.45 9.40 36.23
C SER A 246 -20.56 9.04 37.72
N ALA A 247 -21.10 9.94 38.56
CA ALA A 247 -21.34 9.63 39.97
C ALA A 247 -22.44 8.58 40.19
N VAL A 248 -23.50 8.60 39.38
CA VAL A 248 -24.54 7.57 39.40
C VAL A 248 -23.96 6.20 39.00
N PHE A 249 -23.19 6.14 37.92
CA PHE A 249 -22.52 4.90 37.48
C PHE A 249 -21.46 4.40 38.45
N SER A 250 -20.78 5.32 39.15
CA SER A 250 -19.88 4.99 40.26
C SER A 250 -20.61 4.22 41.35
N LYS A 251 -21.80 4.68 41.76
CA LYS A 251 -22.60 4.01 42.77
C LYS A 251 -23.16 2.66 42.30
N ALA A 252 -23.41 2.54 41.01
CA ALA A 252 -23.91 1.33 40.37
C ALA A 252 -22.83 0.27 40.09
N GLY A 253 -21.54 0.60 40.25
CA GLY A 253 -20.42 -0.29 39.91
C GLY A 253 -20.38 -0.70 38.43
N THR A 254 -20.96 0.10 37.54
CA THR A 254 -21.03 -0.17 36.10
C THR A 254 -20.45 0.98 35.28
N LYS A 255 -20.05 0.70 34.03
CA LYS A 255 -19.53 1.73 33.14
C LYS A 255 -20.65 2.25 32.23
N GLY A 256 -20.80 3.57 32.16
CA GLY A 256 -21.71 4.22 31.22
C GLY A 256 -21.32 5.67 30.90
N GLU A 257 -22.02 6.26 29.93
CA GLU A 257 -21.74 7.61 29.41
C GLU A 257 -22.94 8.55 29.46
N SER A 258 -24.16 8.03 29.39
CA SER A 258 -25.41 8.78 29.41
C SER A 258 -26.48 8.00 30.19
N LEU A 259 -27.45 8.74 30.70
CA LEU A 259 -28.56 8.21 31.48
C LEU A 259 -29.73 9.19 31.44
N THR A 260 -30.96 8.69 31.42
CA THR A 260 -32.14 9.51 31.63
C THR A 260 -32.39 9.75 33.12
N TYR A 261 -33.12 10.82 33.48
CA TYR A 261 -33.44 11.11 34.89
C TYR A 261 -34.23 9.98 35.57
N VAL A 262 -35.07 9.25 34.81
CA VAL A 262 -35.82 8.10 35.33
C VAL A 262 -34.91 6.91 35.62
N GLU A 263 -33.94 6.65 34.74
CA GLU A 263 -32.97 5.57 34.95
C GLU A 263 -32.01 5.91 36.10
N ALA A 264 -31.63 7.18 36.27
CA ALA A 264 -30.84 7.65 37.41
C ALA A 264 -31.50 7.32 38.75
N GLU A 265 -32.78 7.63 38.89
CA GLU A 265 -33.54 7.34 40.10
C GLU A 265 -33.61 5.84 40.39
N LYS A 266 -33.91 5.04 39.36
CA LYS A 266 -34.00 3.57 39.50
C LYS A 266 -32.67 2.96 39.90
N ILE A 267 -31.58 3.36 39.27
CA ILE A 267 -30.23 2.84 39.56
C ILE A 267 -29.84 3.20 41.00
N LEU A 268 -30.06 4.43 41.44
CA LEU A 268 -29.70 4.85 42.79
C LEU A 268 -30.53 4.12 43.87
N ARG A 269 -31.83 3.95 43.65
CA ARG A 269 -32.69 3.17 44.56
C ARG A 269 -32.27 1.71 44.66
N PHE A 270 -31.98 1.08 43.52
CA PHE A 270 -31.56 -0.32 43.48
C PHE A 270 -30.22 -0.54 44.21
N ASN A 271 -29.34 0.46 44.19
CA ASN A 271 -28.03 0.42 44.88
C ASN A 271 -28.06 0.99 46.31
N GLY A 272 -29.24 1.07 46.94
CA GLY A 272 -29.39 1.34 48.38
C GLY A 272 -29.29 2.81 48.81
N CYS A 273 -29.43 3.79 47.90
CA CYS A 273 -29.53 5.20 48.27
C CYS A 273 -30.91 5.55 48.86
N SER A 274 -30.97 6.58 49.74
CA SER A 274 -32.25 7.07 50.26
C SER A 274 -33.16 7.58 49.14
N ASP A 275 -34.47 7.42 49.32
CA ASP A 275 -35.46 7.83 48.33
C ASP A 275 -35.37 9.32 47.98
N GLU A 276 -35.03 10.13 48.99
CA GLU A 276 -34.80 11.57 48.86
C GLU A 276 -33.60 11.88 47.97
N THR A 277 -32.46 11.20 48.16
CA THR A 277 -31.24 11.42 47.37
C THR A 277 -31.45 11.01 45.91
N ALA A 278 -32.15 9.90 45.69
CA ALA A 278 -32.46 9.41 44.35
C ALA A 278 -33.36 10.38 43.57
N LYS A 279 -34.42 10.90 44.22
CA LYS A 279 -35.30 11.93 43.64
C LYS A 279 -34.56 13.24 43.37
N GLN A 280 -33.74 13.71 44.32
CA GLN A 280 -32.90 14.91 44.16
C GLN A 280 -31.95 14.78 42.96
N ALA A 281 -31.34 13.61 42.78
CA ALA A 281 -30.46 13.35 41.64
C ALA A 281 -31.20 13.40 40.30
N ALA A 282 -32.38 12.78 40.23
CA ALA A 282 -33.21 12.78 39.03
C ALA A 282 -33.70 14.19 38.67
N GLU A 283 -34.18 14.96 39.66
CA GLU A 283 -34.60 16.34 39.45
C GLU A 283 -33.44 17.23 38.99
N LEU A 284 -32.26 17.07 39.58
CA LEU A 284 -31.09 17.83 39.19
C LEU A 284 -30.65 17.49 37.76
N LEU A 285 -30.65 16.20 37.40
CA LEU A 285 -30.33 15.77 36.04
C LEU A 285 -31.32 16.35 35.02
N LYS A 286 -32.62 16.31 35.34
CA LYS A 286 -33.69 16.90 34.52
C LYS A 286 -33.50 18.41 34.34
N LYS A 287 -33.16 19.15 35.39
CA LYS A 287 -32.88 20.59 35.33
C LYS A 287 -31.66 20.91 34.45
N ILE A 288 -30.60 20.13 34.55
CA ILE A 288 -29.39 20.29 33.72
C ILE A 288 -29.70 20.01 32.25
N GLU A 289 -30.42 18.93 31.95
CA GLU A 289 -30.85 18.61 30.58
C GLU A 289 -31.75 19.70 30.01
N SER A 290 -32.77 20.14 30.76
CA SER A 290 -33.63 21.23 30.29
C SER A 290 -32.84 22.51 30.01
N ALA A 291 -31.91 22.89 30.89
CA ALA A 291 -31.09 24.09 30.73
C ALA A 291 -30.11 23.98 29.54
N ARG A 292 -29.71 22.76 29.16
CA ARG A 292 -28.84 22.51 28.01
C ARG A 292 -29.58 22.68 26.68
N TYR A 293 -30.86 22.30 26.64
CA TYR A 293 -31.65 22.27 25.39
C TYR A 293 -32.66 23.42 25.25
N SER A 294 -32.98 24.16 26.31
CA SER A 294 -34.00 25.21 26.29
C SER A 294 -33.57 26.51 25.61
N GLY A 295 -32.31 26.66 25.20
CA GLY A 295 -31.80 27.82 24.45
C GLY A 295 -31.88 29.18 25.15
N THR A 296 -32.50 29.26 26.32
CA THR A 296 -32.64 30.48 27.11
C THR A 296 -31.36 30.70 27.90
N GLY A 297 -30.69 31.83 27.66
CA GLY A 297 -29.52 32.29 28.40
C GLY A 297 -29.80 32.32 29.90
N SER A 298 -29.55 31.21 30.58
CA SER A 298 -29.83 31.06 32.00
C SER A 298 -29.00 32.05 32.78
N GLU A 299 -29.66 32.84 33.62
CA GLU A 299 -29.04 33.76 34.58
C GLU A 299 -27.84 33.10 35.27
N THR A 300 -26.76 33.87 35.42
CA THR A 300 -25.51 33.47 36.10
C THR A 300 -25.76 32.70 37.40
N ASP A 301 -26.79 33.11 38.15
CA ASP A 301 -27.15 32.53 39.43
C ASP A 301 -27.73 31.13 39.31
N MET A 302 -28.50 30.84 38.26
CA MET A 302 -29.01 29.50 37.99
C MET A 302 -27.86 28.52 37.72
N ARG A 303 -26.90 28.89 36.86
CA ARG A 303 -25.76 28.02 36.52
C ARG A 303 -24.84 27.79 37.73
N LYS A 304 -24.64 28.81 38.58
CA LYS A 304 -23.90 28.68 39.85
C LYS A 304 -24.61 27.75 40.84
N ARG A 305 -25.94 27.86 40.98
CA ARG A 305 -26.75 26.97 41.82
C ARG A 305 -26.66 25.52 41.35
N LEU A 306 -26.83 25.27 40.05
CA LEU A 306 -26.71 23.93 39.46
C LEU A 306 -25.33 23.31 39.74
N PHE A 307 -24.25 24.09 39.65
CA PHE A 307 -22.91 23.61 39.98
C PHE A 307 -22.76 23.26 41.47
N ALA A 308 -23.25 24.12 42.37
CA ALA A 308 -23.18 23.88 43.81
C ALA A 308 -23.97 22.62 44.21
N GLU A 309 -25.19 22.45 43.67
CA GLU A 309 -26.03 21.28 43.87
C GLU A 309 -25.36 20.01 43.32
N THR A 310 -24.82 20.07 42.10
CA THR A 310 -24.11 18.93 41.48
C THR A 310 -22.89 18.54 42.31
N LYS A 311 -22.11 19.51 42.79
CA LYS A 311 -20.94 19.25 43.63
C LYS A 311 -21.31 18.61 44.97
N LYS A 312 -22.40 19.05 45.60
CA LYS A 312 -22.90 18.47 46.85
C LYS A 312 -23.33 17.01 46.64
N LEU A 313 -24.08 16.76 45.57
CA LEU A 313 -24.65 15.45 45.29
C LEU A 313 -23.60 14.43 44.83
N VAL A 314 -22.63 14.83 43.99
CA VAL A 314 -21.50 13.94 43.61
C VAL A 314 -20.72 13.51 44.86
N ARG A 315 -20.55 14.40 45.85
CA ARG A 315 -19.87 14.08 47.12
C ARG A 315 -20.66 13.16 48.05
N SER A 316 -22.00 13.15 47.96
CA SER A 316 -22.81 12.20 48.71
C SER A 316 -22.95 10.84 48.03
N LEU A 317 -22.66 10.76 46.72
CA LEU A 317 -22.74 9.53 45.92
C LEU A 317 -21.40 8.81 45.77
N SER A 318 -20.29 9.53 45.91
CA SER A 318 -18.92 8.97 46.00
C SER A 318 -18.67 8.39 47.38
#